data_AF-A0A158I942-F1
#
_entry.id   AF-A0A158I942-F1
#
_cell.length_a   1.000
_cell.length_b   1.000
_cell.length_c   1.000
_cell.angle_alpha   90.00
_cell.angle_beta   90.00
_cell.angle_gamma   90.00
#
_symmetry.space_group_name_H-M   'P 1'
#
loop_
_entity.id
_entity.type
_entity.pdbx_description
1 polymer ?
#
loop_
_entity_poly.entity_id
_entity_poly.type
_entity_poly.pdbx_seq_one_letter_code
_entity_poly.pdbx_strand_id
1 'polypeptide(L)'
;MPRPREFDKAAVLDAAVLCFWNHGYEATSVRELADSMGITGASLYNAFGDKRSLYGKALAHYVSLSVDDRVRRFEGTLSPLQSIKAFFDEIVHRSLTDKDRKGCMLVNSALEMAPHDPEFQQVVAGVLVKLEAYFGRCVAAGQQTGEITSAQPAEDFARLLLAVLLGIRVLARSRPEPALLEGLLRPVLAVLDSRTFAG
;
A
#
# COMPACT_ATOMS: atom_id res chain seq x y z
N MET A 1 -10.00 -17.43 39.06
CA MET A 1 -9.15 -16.66 38.11
C MET A 1 -10.06 -15.72 37.32
N PRO A 2 -9.75 -14.42 37.20
CA PRO A 2 -10.55 -13.54 36.36
C PRO A 2 -10.33 -13.92 34.89
N ARG A 3 -11.43 -14.11 34.17
CA ARG A 3 -11.43 -14.42 32.74
C ARG A 3 -10.74 -13.24 32.02
N PRO A 4 -9.67 -13.45 31.23
CA PRO A 4 -9.04 -12.35 30.51
C PRO A 4 -10.10 -11.70 29.60
N ARG A 5 -10.18 -10.36 29.63
CA ARG A 5 -11.03 -9.60 28.70
C ARG A 5 -10.61 -9.99 27.28
N GLU A 6 -11.48 -10.70 26.58
CA GLU A 6 -11.36 -10.88 25.13
C GLU A 6 -11.60 -9.51 24.49
N PHE A 7 -10.55 -8.94 23.92
CA PHE A 7 -10.64 -7.76 23.07
C PHE A 7 -10.80 -8.20 21.62
N ASP A 8 -11.45 -7.36 20.82
CA ASP A 8 -11.51 -7.55 19.38
C ASP A 8 -10.11 -7.35 18.78
N LYS A 9 -9.51 -8.45 18.32
CA LYS A 9 -8.16 -8.44 17.74
C LYS A 9 -8.06 -7.58 16.49
N ALA A 10 -9.13 -7.48 15.68
CA ALA A 10 -9.11 -6.68 14.46
C ALA A 10 -9.10 -5.19 14.82
N ALA A 11 -10.00 -4.75 15.70
CA ALA A 11 -10.06 -3.37 16.16
C ALA A 11 -8.75 -2.92 16.85
N VAL A 12 -8.14 -3.82 17.62
CA VAL A 12 -6.85 -3.57 18.26
C VAL A 12 -5.70 -3.48 17.25
N LEU A 13 -5.70 -4.29 16.19
CA LEU A 13 -4.71 -4.16 15.11
C LEU A 13 -4.92 -2.90 14.27
N ASP A 14 -6.17 -2.48 14.03
CA ASP A 14 -6.47 -1.21 13.35
C ASP A 14 -5.88 -0.02 14.12
N ALA A 15 -6.03 0.00 15.45
CA ALA A 15 -5.43 1.02 16.31
C ALA A 15 -3.89 1.00 16.23
N ALA A 16 -3.28 -0.19 16.27
CA ALA A 16 -1.84 -0.34 16.13
C ALA A 16 -1.33 0.16 14.76
N VAL A 17 -2.04 -0.17 13.68
CA VAL A 17 -1.75 0.34 12.33
C VAL A 17 -1.76 1.86 12.32
N LEU A 18 -2.82 2.51 12.85
CA LEU A 18 -2.89 3.97 12.88
C LEU A 18 -1.77 4.60 13.71
N CYS A 19 -1.42 3.99 14.86
CA CYS A 19 -0.36 4.49 15.71
C CYS A 19 1.00 4.46 14.98
N PHE A 20 1.37 3.30 14.43
CA PHE A 20 2.61 3.13 13.68
C PHE A 20 2.67 3.92 12.38
N TRP A 21 1.55 4.04 11.66
CA TRP A 21 1.52 4.73 10.38
C TRP A 21 1.69 6.24 10.55
N ASN A 22 1.20 6.81 11.65
CA ASN A 22 1.37 8.23 11.98
C ASN A 22 2.80 8.56 12.44
N HIS A 23 3.36 7.75 13.34
CA HIS A 23 4.58 8.12 14.05
C HIS A 23 5.83 7.38 13.56
N GLY A 24 5.67 6.31 12.79
CA GLY A 24 6.76 5.40 12.43
C GLY A 24 7.04 4.36 13.51
N TYR A 25 7.86 3.36 13.17
CA TYR A 25 8.19 2.29 14.12
C TYR A 25 8.96 2.85 15.31
N GLU A 26 10.08 3.52 15.09
CA GLU A 26 11.00 3.94 16.16
C GLU A 26 10.36 4.90 17.16
N ALA A 27 9.65 5.91 16.68
CA ALA A 27 9.06 6.95 17.54
C ALA A 27 7.83 6.49 18.33
N THR A 28 7.29 5.30 18.06
CA THR A 28 6.12 4.78 18.76
C THR A 28 6.52 3.94 19.98
N SER A 29 6.12 4.31 21.19
CA SER A 29 6.39 3.51 22.39
C SER A 29 5.35 2.39 22.59
N VAL A 30 5.72 1.31 23.32
CA VAL A 30 4.78 0.24 23.70
C VAL A 30 3.64 0.77 24.59
N ARG A 31 3.91 1.82 25.37
CA ARG A 31 2.90 2.48 26.19
C ARG A 31 1.85 3.17 25.31
N GLU A 32 2.28 3.98 24.35
CA GLU A 32 1.37 4.64 23.40
C GLU A 32 0.58 3.62 22.56
N LEU A 33 1.20 2.50 22.19
CA LEU A 33 0.50 1.39 21.53
C LEU A 33 -0.59 0.82 22.44
N ALA A 34 -0.26 0.43 23.67
CA ALA A 34 -1.23 -0.11 24.61
C ALA A 34 -2.39 0.87 24.87
N ASP A 35 -2.08 2.15 25.07
CA ASP A 35 -3.05 3.22 25.29
C ASP A 35 -3.97 3.40 24.07
N SER A 36 -3.41 3.49 22.84
CA SER A 36 -4.18 3.63 21.61
C SER A 36 -5.03 2.39 21.27
N MET A 37 -4.54 1.21 21.61
CA MET A 37 -5.23 -0.07 21.46
C MET A 37 -6.31 -0.30 22.53
N GLY A 38 -6.35 0.52 23.59
CA GLY A 38 -7.27 0.35 24.70
C GLY A 38 -7.02 -0.91 25.53
N ILE A 39 -5.78 -1.40 25.55
CA ILE A 39 -5.37 -2.61 26.29
C ILE A 39 -4.23 -2.32 27.27
N THR A 40 -3.99 -3.23 28.20
CA THR A 40 -2.82 -3.10 29.09
C THR A 40 -1.54 -3.53 28.37
N GLY A 41 -0.38 -3.02 28.81
CA GLY A 41 0.92 -3.48 28.31
C GLY A 41 1.10 -4.99 28.46
N ALA A 42 0.65 -5.58 29.58
CA ALA A 42 0.68 -7.03 29.78
C ALA A 42 -0.18 -7.78 28.74
N SER A 43 -1.38 -7.28 28.43
CA SER A 43 -2.24 -7.85 27.39
C SER A 43 -1.61 -7.75 26.00
N LEU A 44 -0.93 -6.64 25.70
CA LEU A 44 -0.20 -6.44 24.46
C LEU A 44 0.89 -7.51 24.30
N TYR A 45 1.76 -7.65 25.32
CA TYR A 45 2.83 -8.65 25.30
C TYR A 45 2.31 -10.08 25.17
N ASN A 46 1.26 -10.42 25.93
CA ASN A 46 0.67 -11.75 25.90
C ASN A 46 0.06 -12.11 24.53
N ALA A 47 -0.49 -11.13 23.81
CA ALA A 47 -1.20 -11.39 22.56
C ALA A 47 -0.33 -11.22 21.31
N PHE A 48 0.63 -10.31 21.35
CA PHE A 48 1.38 -9.90 20.15
C PHE A 48 2.89 -10.12 20.29
N GLY A 49 3.39 -10.49 21.47
CA GLY A 49 4.82 -10.60 21.74
C GLY A 49 5.44 -9.22 21.93
N ASP A 50 6.50 -8.91 21.23
CA ASP A 50 7.18 -7.61 21.32
C ASP A 50 6.63 -6.58 20.30
N LYS A 51 7.15 -5.35 20.39
CA LYS A 51 6.83 -4.24 19.48
C LYS A 51 7.10 -4.60 18.01
N ARG A 52 8.19 -5.33 17.75
CA ARG A 52 8.61 -5.78 16.41
C ARG A 52 7.60 -6.76 15.81
N SER A 53 7.17 -7.74 16.60
CA SER A 53 6.15 -8.72 16.25
C SER A 53 4.78 -8.08 16.04
N LEU A 54 4.40 -7.12 16.89
CA LEU A 54 3.19 -6.33 16.71
C LEU A 54 3.24 -5.48 15.43
N TYR A 55 4.38 -4.84 15.13
CA TYR A 55 4.56 -4.08 13.90
C TYR A 55 4.41 -4.95 12.65
N GLY A 56 4.98 -6.16 12.66
CA GLY A 56 4.83 -7.12 11.56
C GLY A 56 3.37 -7.52 11.33
N LYS A 57 2.63 -7.78 12.42
CA LYS A 57 1.19 -8.08 12.35
C LYS A 57 0.38 -6.87 11.86
N ALA A 58 0.69 -5.67 12.33
CA ALA A 58 0.05 -4.44 11.88
C ALA A 58 0.31 -4.17 10.39
N LEU A 59 1.55 -4.35 9.92
CA LEU A 59 1.89 -4.19 8.51
C LEU A 59 1.16 -5.21 7.64
N ALA A 60 1.12 -6.48 8.04
CA ALA A 60 0.36 -7.51 7.33
C ALA A 60 -1.14 -7.20 7.27
N HIS A 61 -1.71 -6.72 8.39
CA HIS A 61 -3.10 -6.28 8.47
C HIS A 61 -3.39 -5.10 7.54
N TYR A 62 -2.53 -4.07 7.54
CA TYR A 62 -2.59 -2.94 6.62
C TYR A 62 -2.54 -3.40 5.14
N VAL A 63 -1.61 -4.30 4.81
CA VAL A 63 -1.46 -4.84 3.45
C VAL A 63 -2.72 -5.56 3.01
N SER A 64 -3.30 -6.41 3.87
CA SER A 64 -4.54 -7.13 3.59
C SER A 64 -5.71 -6.19 3.29
N LEU A 65 -5.92 -5.17 4.15
CA LEU A 65 -7.05 -4.25 4.03
C LEU A 65 -6.86 -3.15 2.97
N SER A 66 -5.62 -2.87 2.55
CA SER A 66 -5.33 -1.78 1.63
C SER A 66 -4.84 -2.24 0.26
N VAL A 67 -3.86 -3.13 0.20
CA VAL A 67 -3.25 -3.59 -1.05
C VAL A 67 -4.05 -4.74 -1.63
N ASP A 68 -4.27 -5.78 -0.83
CA ASP A 68 -4.86 -7.04 -1.30
C ASP A 68 -6.33 -6.85 -1.63
N ASP A 69 -7.04 -6.09 -0.80
CA ASP A 69 -8.41 -5.71 -1.08
C ASP A 69 -8.56 -4.94 -2.40
N ARG A 70 -7.66 -3.98 -2.67
CA ARG A 70 -7.71 -3.21 -3.91
C ARG A 70 -7.44 -4.06 -5.14
N VAL A 71 -6.42 -4.92 -5.08
CA VAL A 71 -6.11 -5.87 -6.15
C VAL A 71 -7.30 -6.78 -6.40
N ARG A 72 -7.86 -7.39 -5.35
CA ARG A 72 -9.02 -8.29 -5.45
C ARG A 72 -10.27 -7.61 -6.02
N ARG A 73 -10.55 -6.35 -5.68
CA ARG A 73 -11.73 -5.63 -6.17
C ARG A 73 -11.66 -5.29 -7.66
N PHE A 74 -10.47 -5.07 -8.19
CA PHE A 74 -10.30 -4.62 -9.58
C PHE A 74 -9.93 -5.77 -10.52
N GLU A 75 -9.06 -6.68 -10.07
CA GLU A 75 -8.64 -7.84 -10.85
C GLU A 75 -9.84 -8.75 -11.17
N GLY A 76 -10.07 -9.00 -12.47
CA GLY A 76 -11.15 -9.86 -12.95
C GLY A 76 -12.56 -9.24 -12.93
N THR A 77 -12.72 -8.04 -12.34
CA THR A 77 -14.01 -7.32 -12.32
C THR A 77 -14.06 -6.21 -13.37
N LEU A 78 -12.93 -5.54 -13.61
CA LEU A 78 -12.80 -4.48 -14.61
C LEU A 78 -12.00 -4.98 -15.82
N SER A 79 -12.13 -4.28 -16.96
CA SER A 79 -11.19 -4.50 -18.06
C SER A 79 -9.77 -4.16 -17.62
N PRO A 80 -8.73 -4.74 -18.24
CA PRO A 80 -7.35 -4.54 -17.81
C PRO A 80 -6.90 -3.07 -17.69
N LEU A 81 -7.23 -2.20 -18.66
CA LEU A 81 -6.88 -0.78 -18.56
C LEU A 81 -7.68 -0.07 -17.46
N GLN A 82 -8.97 -0.42 -17.30
CA GLN A 82 -9.81 0.14 -16.23
C GLN A 82 -9.35 -0.30 -14.84
N SER A 83 -8.82 -1.52 -14.70
CA SER A 83 -8.22 -2.03 -13.46
C SER A 83 -7.02 -1.18 -13.03
N ILE A 84 -6.18 -0.77 -13.98
CA ILE A 84 -5.04 0.12 -13.73
C ILE A 84 -5.55 1.52 -13.35
N LYS A 85 -6.45 2.11 -14.16
CA LYS A 85 -7.02 3.45 -13.91
C LYS A 85 -7.68 3.52 -12.53
N ALA A 86 -8.60 2.61 -12.22
CA ALA A 86 -9.30 2.55 -10.94
C ALA A 86 -8.35 2.35 -9.75
N PHE A 87 -7.29 1.54 -9.92
CA PHE A 87 -6.26 1.41 -8.90
C PHE A 87 -5.62 2.75 -8.58
N PHE A 88 -5.13 3.46 -9.59
CA PHE A 88 -4.45 4.74 -9.39
C PHE A 88 -5.37 5.87 -8.95
N ASP A 89 -6.61 5.93 -9.44
CA ASP A 89 -7.61 6.90 -9.00
C ASP A 89 -7.88 6.77 -7.50
N GLU A 90 -8.02 5.54 -7.00
CA GLU A 90 -8.20 5.30 -5.56
C GLU A 90 -6.94 5.68 -4.77
N ILE A 91 -5.74 5.41 -5.29
CA ILE A 91 -4.47 5.80 -4.66
C ILE A 91 -4.38 7.32 -4.54
N VAL A 92 -4.65 8.06 -5.62
CA VAL A 92 -4.62 9.53 -5.65
C VAL A 92 -5.67 10.09 -4.71
N HIS A 93 -6.92 9.62 -4.79
CA HIS A 93 -7.99 10.06 -3.92
C HIS A 93 -7.62 9.89 -2.44
N ARG A 94 -7.22 8.67 -2.03
CA ARG A 94 -6.80 8.40 -0.64
C ARG A 94 -5.66 9.32 -0.21
N SER A 95 -4.71 9.59 -1.11
CA SER A 95 -3.54 10.43 -0.83
C SER A 95 -3.92 11.90 -0.65
N LEU A 96 -4.86 12.42 -1.45
CA LEU A 96 -5.33 13.81 -1.35
C LEU A 96 -6.28 14.02 -0.16
N THR A 97 -7.02 12.99 0.26
CA THR A 97 -7.93 13.07 1.41
C THR A 97 -7.25 12.80 2.75
N ASP A 98 -5.98 12.38 2.75
CA ASP A 98 -5.23 12.11 3.97
C ASP A 98 -4.75 13.42 4.63
N LYS A 99 -5.50 13.87 5.64
CA LYS A 99 -5.20 15.09 6.40
C LYS A 99 -3.86 15.05 7.13
N ASP A 100 -3.45 13.86 7.56
CA ASP A 100 -2.21 13.68 8.34
C ASP A 100 -1.01 13.40 7.43
N ARG A 101 -1.23 13.29 6.11
CA ARG A 101 -0.17 13.12 5.09
C ARG A 101 0.75 11.94 5.41
N LYS A 102 0.18 10.82 5.85
CA LYS A 102 0.88 9.62 6.31
C LYS A 102 1.56 8.86 5.17
N GLY A 103 1.12 9.10 3.93
CA GLY A 103 1.64 8.42 2.74
C GLY A 103 1.17 6.96 2.70
N CYS A 104 2.10 6.00 2.63
CA CYS A 104 1.80 4.58 2.62
C CYS A 104 2.61 3.86 3.69
N MET A 105 1.95 3.14 4.60
CA MET A 105 2.64 2.43 5.68
C MET A 105 3.71 1.49 5.13
N LEU A 106 3.43 0.74 4.05
CA LEU A 106 4.41 -0.13 3.39
C LEU A 106 5.68 0.62 2.94
N VAL A 107 5.52 1.82 2.36
CA VAL A 107 6.66 2.64 1.90
C VAL A 107 7.43 3.19 3.08
N ASN A 108 6.74 3.63 4.13
CA ASN A 108 7.39 4.08 5.36
C ASN A 108 8.21 2.94 6.00
N SER A 109 7.64 1.72 6.07
CA SER A 109 8.33 0.52 6.56
C SER A 109 9.57 0.17 5.73
N ALA A 110 9.50 0.34 4.40
CA ALA A 110 10.63 0.11 3.51
C ALA A 110 11.82 1.04 3.80
N LEU A 111 11.55 2.27 4.26
CA LEU A 111 12.57 3.27 4.57
C LEU A 111 13.08 3.15 6.01
N GLU A 112 12.21 2.84 6.96
CA GLU A 112 12.54 2.82 8.40
C GLU A 112 13.11 1.47 8.87
N MET A 113 12.50 0.35 8.44
CA MET A 113 12.78 -0.97 9.02
C MET A 113 13.63 -1.87 8.12
N ALA A 114 13.37 -1.87 6.80
CA ALA A 114 14.05 -2.77 5.88
C ALA A 114 15.59 -2.67 5.91
N PRO A 115 16.23 -1.49 6.11
CA PRO A 115 17.69 -1.40 6.22
C PRO A 115 18.29 -2.09 7.46
N HIS A 116 17.47 -2.37 8.48
CA HIS A 116 17.92 -2.85 9.78
C HIS A 116 17.35 -4.23 10.15
N ASP A 117 16.33 -4.71 9.43
CA ASP A 117 15.70 -5.99 9.65
C ASP A 117 15.46 -6.74 8.32
N PRO A 118 16.29 -7.74 8.00
CA PRO A 118 16.18 -8.51 6.75
C PRO A 118 14.85 -9.23 6.56
N GLU A 119 14.17 -9.62 7.64
CA GLU A 119 12.86 -10.27 7.56
C GLU A 119 11.80 -9.25 7.11
N PHE A 120 11.84 -8.03 7.65
CA PHE A 120 10.97 -6.94 7.17
C PHE A 120 11.26 -6.56 5.72
N GLN A 121 12.54 -6.53 5.33
CA GLN A 121 12.91 -6.30 3.94
C GLN A 121 12.25 -7.33 3.02
N GLN A 122 12.26 -8.61 3.39
CA GLN A 122 11.61 -9.67 2.62
C GLN A 122 10.09 -9.50 2.56
N VAL A 123 9.45 -9.14 3.68
CA VAL A 123 7.99 -8.88 3.72
C VAL A 123 7.63 -7.73 2.77
N VAL A 124 8.34 -6.60 2.86
CA VAL A 124 8.12 -5.45 1.98
C VAL A 124 8.33 -5.84 0.52
N ALA A 125 9.45 -6.49 0.21
CA ALA A 125 9.77 -6.94 -1.14
C ALA A 125 8.67 -7.87 -1.70
N GLY A 126 8.16 -8.81 -0.90
CA GLY A 126 7.08 -9.69 -1.30
C GLY A 126 5.80 -8.94 -1.70
N VAL A 127 5.45 -7.87 -0.97
CA VAL A 127 4.29 -7.02 -1.32
C VAL A 127 4.54 -6.24 -2.62
N LEU A 128 5.75 -5.70 -2.81
CA LEU A 128 6.12 -4.98 -4.03
C LEU A 128 6.10 -5.90 -5.26
N VAL A 129 6.65 -7.11 -5.14
CA VAL A 129 6.57 -8.14 -6.19
C VAL A 129 5.12 -8.48 -6.54
N LYS A 130 4.24 -8.57 -5.55
CA LYS A 130 2.81 -8.83 -5.82
C LYS A 130 2.14 -7.70 -6.59
N LEU A 131 2.44 -6.45 -6.23
CA LEU A 131 1.92 -5.27 -6.94
C LEU A 131 2.44 -5.19 -8.37
N GLU A 132 3.74 -5.43 -8.58
CA GLU A 132 4.34 -5.53 -9.92
C GLU A 132 3.65 -6.62 -10.73
N ALA A 133 3.49 -7.82 -10.16
CA ALA A 133 2.84 -8.93 -10.85
C ALA A 133 1.38 -8.62 -11.21
N TYR A 134 0.63 -7.92 -10.34
CA TYR A 134 -0.72 -7.44 -10.65
C TYR A 134 -0.72 -6.51 -11.87
N PHE A 135 0.12 -5.48 -11.87
CA PHE A 135 0.22 -4.57 -13.01
C PHE A 135 0.65 -5.28 -14.29
N GLY A 136 1.61 -6.21 -14.20
CA GLY A 136 2.07 -7.00 -15.35
C GLY A 136 0.95 -7.86 -15.95
N ARG A 137 0.13 -8.49 -15.10
CA ARG A 137 -1.05 -9.25 -15.57
C ARG A 137 -2.07 -8.35 -16.26
N CYS A 138 -2.36 -7.16 -15.71
CA CYS A 138 -3.26 -6.20 -16.37
C CYS A 138 -2.70 -5.74 -17.71
N VAL A 139 -1.42 -5.35 -17.78
CA VAL A 139 -0.83 -4.87 -19.05
C VAL A 139 -0.83 -5.98 -20.10
N ALA A 140 -0.40 -7.19 -19.75
CA ALA A 140 -0.38 -8.32 -20.66
C ALA A 140 -1.79 -8.68 -21.18
N ALA A 141 -2.79 -8.73 -20.29
CA ALA A 141 -4.18 -9.00 -20.68
C ALA A 141 -4.76 -7.89 -21.57
N GLY A 142 -4.44 -6.62 -21.28
CA GLY A 142 -4.85 -5.49 -22.11
C GLY A 142 -4.20 -5.51 -23.50
N GLN A 143 -2.94 -5.92 -23.60
CA GLN A 143 -2.25 -6.10 -24.88
C GLN A 143 -2.86 -7.24 -25.71
N GLN A 144 -3.17 -8.37 -25.07
CA GLN A 144 -3.80 -9.52 -25.74
C GLN A 144 -5.20 -9.19 -26.31
N THR A 145 -5.94 -8.33 -25.63
CA THR A 145 -7.29 -7.91 -26.04
C THR A 145 -7.29 -6.68 -26.97
N GLY A 146 -6.14 -6.03 -27.17
CA GLY A 146 -6.03 -4.78 -27.93
C GLY A 146 -6.61 -3.55 -27.19
N GLU A 147 -6.93 -3.67 -25.90
CA GLU A 147 -7.32 -2.53 -25.07
C GLU A 147 -6.11 -1.62 -24.78
N ILE A 148 -4.94 -2.21 -24.54
CA ILE A 148 -3.67 -1.51 -24.36
C ILE A 148 -2.84 -1.66 -25.64
N THR A 149 -2.57 -0.55 -26.32
CA THR A 149 -1.88 -0.55 -27.63
C THR A 149 -0.38 -0.31 -27.53
N SER A 150 0.16 -0.13 -26.32
CA SER A 150 1.60 0.01 -26.12
C SER A 150 2.36 -1.23 -26.57
N ALA A 151 3.43 -1.04 -27.34
CA ALA A 151 4.33 -2.11 -27.80
C ALA A 151 5.45 -2.45 -26.78
N GLN A 152 5.51 -1.71 -25.67
CA GLN A 152 6.50 -1.96 -24.62
C GLN A 152 6.22 -3.28 -23.89
N PRO A 153 7.26 -4.00 -23.39
CA PRO A 153 7.07 -5.21 -22.62
C PRO A 153 6.19 -4.97 -21.38
N ALA A 154 5.23 -5.87 -21.13
CA ALA A 154 4.34 -5.78 -19.98
C ALA A 154 5.09 -5.71 -18.63
N GLU A 155 6.23 -6.39 -18.54
CA GLU A 155 7.09 -6.40 -17.37
C GLU A 155 7.72 -5.02 -17.10
N ASP A 156 8.27 -4.37 -18.13
CA ASP A 156 8.86 -3.04 -17.99
C ASP A 156 7.79 -1.99 -17.63
N PHE A 157 6.60 -2.12 -18.21
CA PHE A 157 5.46 -1.29 -17.84
C PHE A 157 5.00 -1.53 -16.40
N ALA A 158 5.01 -2.77 -15.93
CA ALA A 158 4.66 -3.10 -14.55
C ALA A 158 5.62 -2.44 -13.55
N ARG A 159 6.92 -2.46 -13.84
CA ARG A 159 7.95 -1.77 -13.04
C ARG A 159 7.76 -0.25 -13.05
N LEU A 160 7.42 0.33 -14.20
CA LEU A 160 7.09 1.76 -14.30
C LEU A 160 5.85 2.11 -13.46
N LEU A 161 4.78 1.32 -13.55
CA LEU A 161 3.55 1.51 -12.76
C LEU A 161 3.85 1.37 -11.26
N LEU A 162 4.65 0.38 -10.86
CA LEU A 162 5.10 0.25 -9.47
C LEU A 162 5.88 1.50 -9.02
N ALA A 163 6.84 1.97 -9.82
CA ALA A 163 7.62 3.17 -9.50
C ALA A 163 6.72 4.41 -9.34
N VAL A 164 5.73 4.59 -10.22
CA VAL A 164 4.76 5.70 -10.16
C VAL A 164 3.87 5.59 -8.92
N LEU A 165 3.41 4.38 -8.57
CA LEU A 165 2.67 4.12 -7.34
C LEU A 165 3.47 4.55 -6.11
N LEU A 166 4.73 4.12 -6.00
CA LEU A 166 5.59 4.48 -4.89
C LEU A 166 5.86 5.99 -4.87
N GLY A 167 6.12 6.60 -6.03
CA GLY A 167 6.32 8.04 -6.19
C GLY A 167 5.13 8.87 -5.71
N ILE A 168 3.90 8.51 -6.10
CA ILE A 168 2.67 9.17 -5.64
C ILE A 168 2.56 9.07 -4.11
N ARG A 169 2.79 7.89 -3.54
CA ARG A 169 2.69 7.68 -2.08
C ARG A 169 3.71 8.49 -1.28
N VAL A 170 4.92 8.67 -1.82
CA VAL A 170 5.95 9.51 -1.21
C VAL A 170 5.61 10.99 -1.35
N LEU A 171 5.29 11.44 -2.58
CA LEU A 171 5.01 12.85 -2.86
C LEU A 171 3.78 13.37 -2.13
N ALA A 172 2.76 12.54 -1.93
CA ALA A 172 1.58 12.89 -1.14
C ALA A 172 1.89 13.37 0.29
N ARG A 173 3.04 12.97 0.86
CA ARG A 173 3.46 13.39 2.20
C ARG A 173 3.84 14.88 2.25
N SER A 174 4.46 15.39 1.20
CA SER A 174 5.08 16.72 1.17
C SER A 174 4.42 17.68 0.17
N ARG A 175 3.93 17.14 -0.95
CA ARG A 175 3.31 17.86 -2.07
C ARG A 175 2.00 17.18 -2.50
N PRO A 176 0.94 17.20 -1.66
CA PRO A 176 -0.37 16.63 -2.00
C PRO A 176 -1.15 17.54 -2.97
N GLU A 177 -0.50 17.93 -4.06
CA GLU A 177 -1.07 18.78 -5.09
C GLU A 177 -1.77 17.89 -6.12
N PRO A 178 -3.09 18.02 -6.35
CA PRO A 178 -3.80 17.19 -7.32
C PRO A 178 -3.14 17.22 -8.70
N ALA A 179 -2.77 18.41 -9.17
CA ALA A 179 -2.09 18.61 -10.46
C ALA A 179 -0.77 17.85 -10.58
N LEU A 180 -0.02 17.68 -9.47
CA LEU A 180 1.22 16.91 -9.43
C LEU A 180 0.93 15.41 -9.46
N LEU A 181 0.08 14.91 -8.55
CA LEU A 181 -0.17 13.48 -8.42
C LEU A 181 -0.88 12.90 -9.65
N GLU A 182 -1.89 13.59 -10.18
CA GLU A 182 -2.54 13.25 -11.45
C GLU A 182 -1.59 13.47 -12.65
N GLY A 183 -0.71 14.48 -12.54
CA GLY A 183 0.35 14.76 -13.51
C GLY A 183 1.31 13.60 -13.75
N LEU A 184 1.62 12.81 -12.74
CA LEU A 184 2.47 11.63 -12.86
C LEU A 184 1.78 10.49 -13.63
N LEU A 185 0.46 10.42 -13.57
CA LEU A 185 -0.33 9.35 -14.22
C LEU A 185 -0.64 9.65 -15.68
N ARG A 186 -0.93 10.91 -16.02
CA ARG A 186 -1.27 11.34 -17.37
C ARG A 186 -0.34 10.78 -18.47
N PRO A 187 1.00 10.93 -18.40
CA PRO A 187 1.87 10.40 -19.44
C PRO A 187 1.88 8.87 -19.46
N VAL A 188 1.80 8.22 -18.30
CA VAL A 188 1.78 6.74 -18.20
C VAL A 188 0.53 6.17 -18.86
N LEU A 189 -0.64 6.75 -18.56
CA LEU A 189 -1.92 6.33 -19.15
C LEU A 189 -1.98 6.62 -20.65
N ALA A 190 -1.40 7.74 -21.10
CA ALA A 190 -1.34 8.08 -22.53
C ALA A 190 -0.54 7.04 -23.34
N VAL A 191 0.54 6.49 -22.77
CA VAL A 191 1.32 5.44 -23.45
C VAL A 191 0.57 4.10 -23.46
N LEU A 192 -0.25 3.80 -22.45
CA LEU A 192 -1.11 2.61 -22.45
C LEU A 192 -2.26 2.71 -23.47
N ASP A 193 -2.78 3.92 -23.68
CA ASP A 193 -3.95 4.24 -24.51
C ASP A 193 -3.57 4.79 -25.91
N SER A 194 -2.45 4.34 -26.48
CA SER A 194 -1.83 4.89 -27.70
C SER A 194 -2.65 4.80 -29.00
N ARG A 195 -3.97 4.61 -28.92
CA ARG A 195 -4.95 4.96 -29.97
C ARG A 195 -4.92 6.46 -30.31
N THR A 196 -4.38 7.32 -29.43
CA THR A 196 -4.39 8.78 -29.60
C THR A 196 -3.31 9.37 -30.52
N PHE A 197 -2.33 8.59 -31.00
CA PHE A 197 -1.27 9.09 -31.91
C PHE A 197 -1.34 8.52 -33.32
N ALA A 198 -2.38 7.74 -33.66
CA ALA A 198 -2.66 7.30 -35.02
C ALA A 198 -3.78 8.16 -35.61
N GLY A 199 -3.45 9.40 -35.96
CA GLY A 199 -4.33 10.36 -36.63
C GLY A 199 -3.51 11.42 -37.34
#